data_AF-A0A956IJD9-F1
#
_entry.id   AF-A0A956IJD9-F1
#
_cell.length_a   1.000
_cell.length_b   1.000
_cell.length_c   1.000
_cell.angle_alpha   90.00
_cell.angle_beta   90.00
_cell.angle_gamma   90.00
#
_symmetry.space_group_name_H-M   'P 1'
#
loop_
_entity.id
_entity.type
_entity.pdbx_description
1 polymer ?
#
loop_
_entity_poly.entity_id
_entity_poly.type
_entity_poly.pdbx_seq_one_letter_code
_entity_poly.pdbx_strand_id
1 'polypeptide(L)'
;MSDGREILGETLAQTWAQRAITPKGLDGRPLASRETARAETMVAPSQALGGAQLPPSVAAAIELGEVLGEGGMGVVYEARQLDLGRKVAVKMLRGEADQPQQAAELLREGRVTGLLEHPNVVPVHTLGRDEADRPLIVMKRIVGRPWASFLAKVTPEERHSTAFLRDNLAILQQVASALRFAHSMGVLHRDIKPDNVMIGAFDEVYLVDWGIACSLSDRHIPSVPRASGVRHIEGTPVYMAPEMAAAAGELLGPASDVYLLGATLHELLTGEPPHLRDDIRDVLEHAFASEPPRYGPDVPAELGAIAQRAMARNPYDRFESAAAFAEAIDAFLLHWSSHELCLEGERRATALEAIRREDGREAEVETLFHEARFAFAQALRGWPENERAEAGRVRLLEQMIAFELRRGAPRAARALLSQLPSAKAELEERVTAAVERQDTIEREADPGLGIQERLKRIYFGATVWTIVAVAAGISSRTGFFVVTHRHIGIVGAAFAVGSILSMIGWRRAMLLSAANRTISITAFVVFLYAVVMWPLLGALGVSMPATTPVIALGVGALWVAPIAYVGRDWAPVPLGHLLIAPLTWLLPAYHFEIFGVVSGAAHLWAAVRMRRSAAANKAPASVAS
;
A
#
# COMPACT_ATOMS: atom_id res chain seq x y z
N MET A 1 -20.77 -12.34 48.34
CA MET A 1 -19.77 -12.68 47.29
C MET A 1 -18.54 -11.76 47.32
N SER A 2 -18.38 -10.88 48.33
CA SER A 2 -17.18 -10.04 48.54
C SER A 2 -16.00 -10.85 49.10
N ASP A 3 -16.25 -11.70 50.09
CA ASP A 3 -15.18 -12.37 50.87
C ASP A 3 -14.38 -13.40 50.05
N GLY A 4 -14.96 -13.94 48.97
CA GLY A 4 -14.27 -14.86 48.07
C GLY A 4 -13.28 -14.18 47.10
N ARG A 5 -13.47 -12.88 46.80
CA ARG A 5 -12.59 -12.11 45.91
C ARG A 5 -11.31 -11.67 46.61
N GLU A 6 -11.40 -11.33 47.89
CA GLU A 6 -10.26 -10.95 48.74
C GLU A 6 -9.30 -12.12 48.96
N ILE A 7 -9.82 -13.29 49.34
CA ILE A 7 -8.99 -14.47 49.67
C ILE A 7 -8.27 -15.04 48.43
N LEU A 8 -8.93 -15.07 47.26
CA LEU A 8 -8.31 -15.52 46.00
C LEU A 8 -7.27 -14.52 45.48
N GLY A 9 -7.54 -13.21 45.60
CA GLY A 9 -6.61 -12.16 45.23
C GLY A 9 -5.34 -12.17 46.10
N GLU A 10 -5.48 -12.35 47.42
CA GLU A 10 -4.35 -12.44 48.34
C GLU A 10 -3.47 -13.69 48.08
N THR A 11 -4.09 -14.84 47.80
CA THR A 11 -3.35 -16.09 47.55
C THR A 11 -2.56 -16.05 46.23
N LEU A 12 -3.13 -15.47 45.18
CA LEU A 12 -2.45 -15.30 43.88
C LEU A 12 -1.38 -14.21 43.94
N ALA A 13 -1.66 -13.08 44.60
CA ALA A 13 -0.68 -12.00 44.81
C ALA A 13 0.56 -12.49 45.58
N GLN A 14 0.39 -13.29 46.64
CA GLN A 14 1.51 -13.91 47.36
C GLN A 14 2.34 -14.85 46.47
N THR A 15 1.69 -15.60 45.58
CA THR A 15 2.35 -16.55 44.66
C THR A 15 3.11 -15.81 43.54
N TRP A 16 2.59 -14.67 43.07
CA TRP A 16 3.20 -13.88 41.99
C TRP A 16 4.27 -12.91 42.49
N ALA A 17 4.15 -12.39 43.71
CA ALA A 17 5.22 -11.63 44.38
C ALA A 17 6.50 -12.46 44.50
N GLN A 18 6.40 -13.79 44.67
CA GLN A 18 7.55 -14.70 44.68
C GLN A 18 8.14 -15.00 43.28
N ARG A 19 7.39 -14.69 42.20
CA ARG A 19 7.82 -14.84 40.79
C ARG A 19 8.20 -13.50 40.14
N ALA A 20 8.31 -12.43 40.92
CA ALA A 20 8.40 -11.07 40.42
C ALA A 20 9.67 -10.77 39.58
N ILE A 21 9.46 -9.85 38.64
CA ILE A 21 10.39 -9.27 37.68
C ILE A 21 11.61 -8.72 38.45
N THR A 22 12.78 -9.29 38.21
CA THR A 22 14.04 -8.79 38.75
C THR A 22 14.52 -7.59 37.93
N PRO A 23 15.00 -6.51 38.56
CA PRO A 23 15.66 -5.42 37.83
C PRO A 23 16.87 -6.01 37.09
N LYS A 24 16.88 -5.91 35.76
CA LYS A 24 18.02 -6.36 34.95
C LYS A 24 19.11 -5.28 35.02
N GLY A 25 20.24 -5.62 35.65
CA GLY A 25 21.53 -4.96 35.40
C GLY A 25 21.78 -3.62 36.08
N LEU A 26 22.06 -3.64 37.38
CA LEU A 26 23.00 -2.69 37.98
C LEU A 26 24.08 -3.52 38.67
N ASP A 27 25.28 -3.50 38.10
CA ASP A 27 26.47 -4.10 38.69
C ASP A 27 26.63 -3.62 40.13
N GLY A 28 26.80 -4.60 41.03
CA GLY A 28 26.94 -4.42 42.47
C GLY A 28 28.07 -3.49 42.88
N ARG A 29 27.78 -2.19 42.91
CA ARG A 29 28.53 -1.19 43.67
C ARG A 29 27.54 -0.42 44.54
N PRO A 30 27.76 -0.33 45.87
CA PRO A 30 26.92 0.50 46.71
C PRO A 30 27.05 1.95 46.23
N LEU A 31 25.93 2.56 45.84
CA LEU A 31 25.84 4.00 45.60
C LEU A 31 26.14 4.69 46.93
N ALA A 32 27.36 5.19 47.04
CA ALA A 32 27.79 6.04 48.12
C ALA A 32 26.83 7.23 48.23
N SER A 33 26.20 7.33 49.39
CA SER A 33 25.48 8.50 49.88
C SER A 33 26.33 9.75 49.66
N ARG A 34 25.92 10.61 48.71
CA ARG A 34 26.41 11.98 48.67
C ARG A 34 25.62 12.78 49.70
N GLU A 35 26.29 13.03 50.81
CA GLU A 35 25.98 14.13 51.72
C GLU A 35 25.85 15.42 50.93
N THR A 36 24.68 16.05 51.00
CA THR A 36 24.56 17.51 50.89
C THR A 36 24.05 18.02 52.23
N ALA A 37 24.99 18.59 52.98
CA ALA A 37 24.77 19.22 54.25
C ALA A 37 23.98 20.54 54.12
N ARG A 38 23.16 20.78 55.16
CA ARG A 38 22.73 22.08 55.71
C ARG A 38 21.78 22.97 54.91
N ALA A 39 20.52 22.93 55.37
CA ALA A 39 19.88 24.14 55.92
C ALA A 39 19.10 23.73 57.19
N GLU A 40 19.75 23.86 58.35
CA GLU A 40 19.10 23.82 59.65
C GLU A 40 18.41 25.16 59.90
N THR A 41 17.09 25.17 60.04
CA THR A 41 16.40 26.13 60.91
C THR A 41 15.20 25.44 61.55
N MET A 42 15.50 24.76 62.66
CA MET A 42 14.81 24.87 63.95
C MET A 42 13.29 25.12 63.94
N VAL A 43 12.49 24.04 64.06
CA VAL A 43 11.23 24.05 64.83
C VAL A 43 11.15 22.74 65.63
N ALA A 44 11.09 22.88 66.95
CA ALA A 44 10.98 21.79 67.92
C ALA A 44 9.57 21.13 67.87
N PRO A 45 9.41 19.88 68.37
CA PRO A 45 8.18 19.12 68.22
C PRO A 45 7.13 19.62 69.21
N SER A 46 6.06 20.25 68.72
CA SER A 46 4.87 20.52 69.52
C SER A 46 3.80 19.48 69.22
N GLN A 47 3.53 18.66 70.23
CA GLN A 47 2.30 17.90 70.37
C GLN A 47 1.10 18.83 70.10
N ALA A 48 0.40 18.58 68.99
CA ALA A 48 -0.96 19.02 68.76
C ALA A 48 -1.61 17.98 67.83
N LEU A 49 -1.89 16.81 68.40
CA LEU A 49 -2.94 15.92 67.90
C LEU A 49 -4.28 16.68 68.10
N GLY A 50 -4.68 17.44 67.09
CA GLY A 50 -6.00 18.05 66.98
C GLY A 50 -6.61 17.65 65.65
N GLY A 51 -7.67 16.83 65.69
CA GLY A 51 -8.37 16.37 64.51
C GLY A 51 -8.79 17.54 63.63
N ALA A 52 -8.48 17.44 62.33
CA ALA A 52 -9.03 18.36 61.34
C ALA A 52 -10.55 18.16 61.29
N GLN A 53 -11.27 18.93 62.10
CA GLN A 53 -12.72 19.03 62.03
C GLN A 53 -13.08 19.60 60.65
N LEU A 54 -13.88 18.83 59.91
CA LEU A 54 -14.54 19.31 58.69
C LEU A 54 -15.29 20.61 59.01
N PRO A 55 -15.38 21.58 58.08
CA PRO A 55 -16.18 22.79 58.28
C PRO A 55 -17.64 22.42 58.66
N PRO A 56 -18.39 23.34 59.31
CA PRO A 56 -19.76 23.07 59.77
C PRO A 56 -20.65 22.53 58.65
N SER A 57 -21.71 21.79 59.03
CA SER A 57 -22.65 21.10 58.14
C SER A 57 -22.93 21.90 56.86
N VAL A 58 -22.46 21.37 55.73
CA VAL A 58 -22.74 21.91 54.40
C VAL A 58 -24.18 21.55 53.98
N ALA A 59 -24.85 20.66 54.72
CA ALA A 59 -26.20 20.19 54.45
C ALA A 59 -27.23 21.33 54.36
N ALA A 60 -27.14 22.35 55.24
CA ALA A 60 -28.07 23.47 55.23
C ALA A 60 -27.97 24.36 53.97
N ALA A 61 -26.86 24.27 53.23
CA ALA A 61 -26.60 25.06 52.01
C ALA A 61 -26.79 24.24 50.72
N ILE A 62 -27.21 22.98 50.81
CA ILE A 62 -27.33 22.06 49.67
C ILE A 62 -28.69 21.37 49.68
N GLU A 63 -29.45 21.58 48.60
CA GLU A 63 -30.70 20.87 48.35
C GLU A 63 -30.44 19.71 47.38
N LEU A 64 -30.53 18.46 47.87
CA LEU A 64 -30.36 17.26 47.05
C LEU A 64 -31.56 17.08 46.10
N GLY A 65 -31.26 16.68 44.87
CA GLY A 65 -32.23 16.36 43.83
C GLY A 65 -32.11 14.90 43.38
N GLU A 66 -32.19 14.70 42.07
CA GLU A 66 -32.19 13.36 41.47
C GLU A 66 -30.82 12.67 41.54
N VAL A 67 -30.83 11.34 41.51
CA VAL A 67 -29.61 10.54 41.38
C VAL A 67 -29.06 10.68 39.97
N LEU A 68 -27.79 11.10 39.86
CA LEU A 68 -27.05 11.18 38.60
C LEU A 68 -26.37 9.85 38.25
N GLY A 69 -25.98 9.06 39.26
CA GLY A 69 -25.37 7.76 39.07
C GLY A 69 -25.11 7.02 40.38
N GLU A 70 -25.04 5.70 40.30
CA GLU A 70 -24.68 4.81 41.41
C GLU A 70 -23.42 4.01 41.02
N GLY A 71 -22.41 3.99 41.89
CA GLY A 71 -21.17 3.26 41.68
C GLY A 71 -20.77 2.42 42.90
N GLY A 72 -19.62 1.76 42.83
CA GLY A 72 -19.15 0.85 43.88
C GLY A 72 -18.89 1.51 45.24
N MET A 73 -18.49 2.78 45.24
CA MET A 73 -18.15 3.55 46.45
C MET A 73 -19.27 4.49 46.93
N GLY A 74 -20.42 4.58 46.25
CA GLY A 74 -21.49 5.50 46.65
C GLY A 74 -22.47 5.91 45.57
N VAL A 75 -23.31 6.88 45.91
CA VAL A 75 -24.34 7.48 45.06
C VAL A 75 -23.99 8.95 44.80
N VAL A 76 -24.12 9.38 43.55
CA VAL A 76 -23.91 10.78 43.14
C VAL A 76 -25.27 11.40 42.86
N TYR A 77 -25.59 12.48 43.56
CA TYR A 77 -26.82 13.24 43.41
C TYR A 77 -26.56 14.54 42.65
N GLU A 78 -27.51 14.97 41.83
CA GLU A 78 -27.66 16.37 41.47
C GLU A 78 -28.07 17.13 42.72
N ALA A 79 -27.51 18.30 42.95
CA ALA A 79 -27.94 19.15 44.04
C ALA A 79 -27.89 20.63 43.64
N ARG A 80 -28.59 21.47 44.39
CA ARG A 80 -28.53 22.92 44.28
C ARG A 80 -27.77 23.49 45.47
N GLN A 81 -26.66 24.17 45.20
CA GLN A 81 -25.96 24.96 46.22
C GLN A 81 -26.70 26.30 46.37
N LEU A 82 -27.37 26.49 47.50
CA LEU A 82 -28.37 27.55 47.70
C LEU A 82 -27.75 28.96 47.64
N ASP A 83 -26.64 29.18 48.35
CA ASP A 83 -26.00 30.50 48.47
C ASP A 83 -25.51 31.06 47.12
N LEU A 84 -25.09 30.17 46.21
CA LEU A 84 -24.60 30.53 44.88
C LEU A 84 -25.67 30.35 43.79
N GLY A 85 -26.83 29.78 44.13
CA GLY A 85 -27.90 29.47 43.17
C GLY A 85 -27.48 28.55 42.02
N ARG A 86 -26.43 27.74 42.19
CA ARG A 86 -25.87 26.89 41.12
C ARG A 86 -26.14 25.41 41.36
N LYS A 87 -26.16 24.64 40.27
CA LYS A 87 -26.26 23.18 40.32
C LYS A 87 -24.88 22.56 40.51
N VAL A 88 -24.77 21.58 41.41
CA VAL A 88 -23.55 20.85 41.78
C VAL A 88 -23.83 19.35 41.78
N ALA A 89 -22.78 18.55 41.82
CA ALA A 89 -22.87 17.11 42.07
C ALA A 89 -22.42 16.81 43.50
N VAL A 90 -23.12 15.92 44.19
CA VAL A 90 -22.83 15.53 45.58
C VAL A 90 -22.66 14.02 45.66
N LYS A 91 -21.44 13.57 45.95
CA LYS A 91 -21.13 12.14 46.15
C LYS A 91 -21.29 11.79 47.64
N MET A 92 -22.04 10.75 47.93
CA MET A 92 -22.33 10.24 49.27
C MET A 92 -22.22 8.71 49.28
N LEU A 93 -22.00 8.11 50.44
CA LEU A 93 -22.03 6.65 50.58
C LEU A 93 -23.46 6.10 50.44
N ARG A 94 -23.60 4.85 50.01
CA ARG A 94 -24.89 4.16 49.92
C ARG A 94 -25.31 3.62 51.30
N GLY A 95 -26.54 3.91 51.73
CA GLY A 95 -27.15 3.33 52.95
C GLY A 95 -26.79 4.05 54.27
N GLU A 96 -27.11 3.40 55.38
CA GLU A 96 -26.66 3.80 56.73
C GLU A 96 -25.16 3.48 56.82
N ALA A 97 -24.33 4.49 56.60
CA ALA A 97 -22.88 4.35 56.57
C ALA A 97 -22.32 4.11 57.98
N ASP A 98 -22.34 2.85 58.42
CA ASP A 98 -21.80 2.42 59.72
C ASP A 98 -20.37 1.83 59.61
N GLN A 99 -19.73 1.95 58.44
CA GLN A 99 -18.37 1.45 58.19
C GLN A 99 -17.35 2.61 58.10
N PRO A 100 -16.52 2.84 59.13
CA PRO A 100 -15.51 3.90 59.17
C PRO A 100 -14.54 3.90 57.97
N GLN A 101 -14.29 2.73 57.39
CA GLN A 101 -13.37 2.56 56.25
C GLN A 101 -13.90 3.23 54.98
N GLN A 102 -15.16 3.01 54.61
CA GLN A 102 -15.77 3.62 53.42
C GLN A 102 -15.87 5.14 53.54
N ALA A 103 -16.15 5.63 54.75
CA ALA A 103 -16.15 7.06 55.06
C ALA A 103 -14.76 7.69 54.87
N ALA A 104 -13.71 6.98 55.29
CA ALA A 104 -12.33 7.41 55.09
C ALA A 104 -11.94 7.40 53.60
N GLU A 105 -12.38 6.41 52.82
CA GLU A 105 -12.15 6.32 51.37
C GLU A 105 -12.80 7.47 50.62
N LEU A 106 -14.06 7.81 50.92
CA LEU A 106 -14.75 8.94 50.31
C LEU A 106 -14.04 10.27 50.64
N LEU A 107 -13.69 10.50 51.90
CA LEU A 107 -12.96 11.72 52.29
C LEU A 107 -11.57 11.77 51.65
N ARG A 108 -10.89 10.63 51.49
CA ARG A 108 -9.62 10.52 50.78
C ARG A 108 -9.76 10.93 49.33
N GLU A 109 -10.74 10.37 48.61
CA GLU A 109 -11.02 10.72 47.21
C GLU A 109 -11.24 12.23 47.04
N GLY A 110 -12.08 12.82 47.89
CA GLY A 110 -12.37 14.24 47.84
C GLY A 110 -11.15 15.12 48.11
N ARG A 111 -10.26 14.72 49.03
CA ARG A 111 -8.99 15.42 49.28
C ARG A 111 -8.01 15.30 48.12
N VAL A 112 -7.83 14.09 47.58
CA VAL A 112 -6.93 13.88 46.42
C VAL A 112 -7.42 14.71 45.24
N THR A 113 -8.71 14.58 44.90
CA THR A 113 -9.29 15.31 43.77
C THR A 113 -9.22 16.82 43.98
N GLY A 114 -9.48 17.30 45.20
CA GLY A 114 -9.40 18.74 45.53
C GLY A 114 -7.99 19.33 45.51
N LEU A 115 -6.94 18.50 45.64
CA LEU A 115 -5.54 18.94 45.45
C LEU A 115 -5.16 19.08 43.97
N LEU A 116 -5.94 18.51 43.07
CA LEU A 116 -5.63 18.43 41.65
C LEU A 116 -6.40 19.50 40.86
N GLU A 117 -5.95 20.75 40.98
CA GLU A 117 -6.50 21.88 40.21
C GLU A 117 -5.99 21.89 38.76
N HIS A 118 -6.68 21.18 37.87
CA HIS A 118 -6.33 21.09 36.45
C HIS A 118 -7.60 21.12 35.57
N PRO A 119 -7.57 21.71 34.37
CA PRO A 119 -8.75 21.78 33.48
C PRO A 119 -9.39 20.42 33.19
N ASN A 120 -8.58 19.36 33.15
CA ASN A 120 -9.04 17.99 32.89
C ASN A 120 -9.25 17.12 34.13
N VAL A 121 -9.34 17.72 35.33
CA VAL A 121 -9.71 17.03 36.57
C VAL A 121 -11.00 17.67 37.10
N VAL A 122 -11.95 16.86 37.54
CA VAL A 122 -13.23 17.39 38.05
C VAL A 122 -13.00 18.27 39.30
N PRO A 123 -13.41 19.54 39.30
CA PRO A 123 -13.22 20.41 40.45
C PRO A 123 -14.04 19.96 41.67
N VAL A 124 -13.39 19.77 42.81
CA VAL A 124 -14.06 19.65 44.12
C VAL A 124 -14.25 21.05 44.69
N HIS A 125 -15.48 21.38 45.07
CA HIS A 125 -15.82 22.66 45.66
C HIS A 125 -15.66 22.67 47.17
N THR A 126 -16.12 21.62 47.85
CA THR A 126 -15.92 21.45 49.30
C THR A 126 -16.14 20.01 49.73
N LEU A 127 -15.53 19.64 50.85
CA LEU A 127 -15.92 18.47 51.64
C LEU A 127 -16.91 18.92 52.72
N GLY A 128 -17.82 18.04 53.09
CA GLY A 128 -18.84 18.37 54.08
C GLY A 128 -19.39 17.13 54.76
N ARG A 129 -20.46 17.38 55.52
CA ARG A 129 -21.29 16.34 56.12
C ARG A 129 -22.77 16.64 55.85
N ASP A 130 -23.57 15.59 55.74
CA ASP A 130 -25.02 15.70 55.67
C ASP A 130 -25.66 15.90 57.06
N GLU A 131 -26.99 15.95 57.13
CA GLU A 131 -27.73 16.12 58.39
C GLU A 131 -27.52 14.95 59.38
N ALA A 132 -27.14 13.77 58.87
CA ALA A 132 -26.86 12.57 59.64
C ALA A 132 -25.35 12.41 59.97
N ASP A 133 -24.56 13.48 59.83
CA ASP A 133 -23.11 13.52 60.05
C ASP A 133 -22.29 12.62 59.08
N ARG A 134 -22.87 12.15 57.98
CA ARG A 134 -22.16 11.32 57.00
C ARG A 134 -21.34 12.19 56.04
N PRO A 135 -20.11 11.77 55.66
CA PRO A 135 -19.27 12.54 54.76
C PRO A 135 -19.89 12.68 53.38
N LEU A 136 -19.72 13.85 52.76
CA LEU A 136 -20.09 14.13 51.39
C LEU A 136 -19.00 14.92 50.67
N ILE A 137 -18.94 14.76 49.34
CA ILE A 137 -18.07 15.54 48.46
C ILE A 137 -18.96 16.39 47.55
N VAL A 138 -18.80 17.70 47.58
CA VAL A 138 -19.47 18.64 46.68
C VAL A 138 -18.51 18.99 45.55
N MET A 139 -18.91 18.73 44.31
CA MET A 139 -18.06 18.90 43.14
C MET A 139 -18.81 19.52 41.96
N LYS A 140 -18.10 19.89 40.90
CA LYS A 140 -18.70 20.38 39.66
C LYS A 140 -19.69 19.34 39.13
N ARG A 141 -20.91 19.78 38.83
CA ARG A 141 -21.82 18.97 38.02
C ARG A 141 -21.35 19.01 36.57
N ILE A 142 -20.89 17.88 36.05
CA ILE A 142 -20.57 17.74 34.63
C ILE A 142 -21.87 17.47 33.87
N VAL A 143 -22.25 18.39 32.98
CA VAL A 143 -23.35 18.18 32.05
C VAL A 143 -22.76 17.47 30.83
N GLY A 144 -22.95 16.17 30.74
CA GLY A 144 -22.22 15.34 29.78
C GLY A 144 -22.52 13.86 29.97
N ARG A 145 -21.69 13.00 29.37
CA ARG A 145 -21.77 11.54 29.54
C ARG A 145 -20.38 10.92 29.71
N PRO A 146 -20.29 9.73 30.33
CA PRO A 146 -19.05 8.97 30.36
C PRO A 146 -18.56 8.64 28.95
N TRP A 147 -17.25 8.65 28.73
CA TRP A 147 -16.63 8.35 27.44
C TRP A 147 -17.01 6.94 26.95
N ALA A 148 -17.04 5.96 27.85
CA ALA A 148 -17.52 4.60 27.58
C ALA A 148 -18.90 4.55 26.89
N SER A 149 -19.82 5.47 27.24
CA SER A 149 -21.16 5.50 26.66
C SER A 149 -21.19 5.89 25.18
N PHE A 150 -20.16 6.61 24.72
CA PHE A 150 -19.97 6.93 23.31
C PHE A 150 -19.35 5.73 22.60
N LEU A 151 -18.32 5.11 23.19
CA LEU A 151 -17.63 3.95 22.64
C LEU A 151 -18.55 2.73 22.44
N ALA A 152 -19.51 2.53 23.35
CA ALA A 152 -20.48 1.43 23.29
C ALA A 152 -21.43 1.47 22.07
N LYS A 153 -21.51 2.61 21.36
CA LYS A 153 -22.42 2.80 20.21
C LYS A 153 -21.69 2.75 18.86
N VAL A 154 -20.37 2.62 18.88
CA VAL A 154 -19.51 2.71 17.70
C VAL A 154 -19.56 1.40 16.94
N THR A 155 -19.85 1.46 15.65
CA THR A 155 -19.78 0.26 14.79
C THR A 155 -18.33 -0.12 14.49
N PRO A 156 -18.04 -1.38 14.11
CA PRO A 156 -16.70 -1.77 13.67
C PRO A 156 -16.13 -0.89 12.54
N GLU A 157 -16.99 -0.42 11.62
CA GLU A 157 -16.59 0.46 10.53
C GLU A 157 -16.25 1.88 11.02
N GLU A 158 -17.06 2.43 11.93
CA GLU A 158 -16.81 3.74 12.53
C GLU A 158 -15.53 3.76 13.35
N ARG A 159 -15.18 2.65 14.02
CA ARG A 159 -13.96 2.54 14.85
C ARG A 159 -12.67 2.73 14.06
N HIS A 160 -12.65 2.22 12.83
CA HIS A 160 -11.51 2.40 11.93
C HIS A 160 -11.63 3.70 11.12
N SER A 161 -12.68 4.49 11.34
CA SER A 161 -12.82 5.79 10.70
C SER A 161 -11.79 6.78 11.25
N THR A 162 -11.38 7.67 10.36
CA THR A 162 -10.42 8.72 10.66
C THR A 162 -10.92 9.69 11.72
N ALA A 163 -12.19 10.11 11.62
CA ALA A 163 -12.79 11.03 12.57
C ALA A 163 -12.82 10.42 13.98
N PHE A 164 -13.26 9.16 14.10
CA PHE A 164 -13.31 8.46 15.37
C PHE A 164 -11.94 8.43 16.05
N LEU A 165 -10.90 7.93 15.37
CA LEU A 165 -9.58 7.82 16.01
C LEU A 165 -9.05 9.20 16.43
N ARG A 166 -9.14 10.20 15.56
CA ARG A 166 -8.65 11.55 15.86
C ARG A 166 -9.33 12.15 17.10
N ASP A 167 -10.66 12.10 17.17
CA ASP A 167 -11.43 12.69 18.28
C ASP A 167 -11.12 11.97 19.60
N ASN A 168 -11.02 10.64 19.57
CA ASN A 168 -10.74 9.84 20.76
C ASN A 168 -9.28 9.97 21.22
N LEU A 169 -8.33 10.15 20.30
CA LEU A 169 -6.94 10.46 20.65
C LEU A 169 -6.81 11.83 21.32
N ALA A 170 -7.57 12.83 20.87
CA ALA A 170 -7.62 14.14 21.53
C ALA A 170 -8.16 14.06 22.96
N ILE A 171 -9.17 13.20 23.21
CA ILE A 171 -9.65 12.91 24.57
C ILE A 171 -8.55 12.24 25.39
N LEU A 172 -7.89 11.22 24.85
CA LEU A 172 -6.83 10.49 25.54
C LEU A 172 -5.63 11.38 25.90
N GLN A 173 -5.28 12.34 25.03
CA GLN A 173 -4.24 13.34 25.30
C GLN A 173 -4.61 14.27 26.45
N GLN A 174 -5.89 14.66 26.57
CA GLN A 174 -6.37 15.44 27.71
C GLN A 174 -6.30 14.65 29.03
N VAL A 175 -6.61 13.35 29.00
CA VAL A 175 -6.41 12.44 30.13
C VAL A 175 -4.92 12.34 30.49
N ALA A 176 -4.04 12.20 29.50
CA ALA A 176 -2.60 12.20 29.72
C ALA A 176 -2.08 13.52 30.32
N SER A 177 -2.67 14.66 29.95
CA SER A 177 -2.35 15.96 30.58
C SER A 177 -2.76 16.01 32.05
N ALA A 178 -3.95 15.49 32.40
CA ALA A 178 -4.38 15.38 33.80
C ALA A 178 -3.42 14.50 34.63
N LEU A 179 -3.02 13.35 34.06
CA LEU A 179 -2.07 12.43 34.70
C LEU A 179 -0.69 13.04 34.87
N ARG A 180 -0.17 13.74 33.85
CA ARG A 180 1.10 14.48 33.94
C ARG A 180 1.08 15.44 35.12
N PHE A 181 -0.02 16.18 35.29
CA PHE A 181 -0.17 17.08 36.43
C PHE A 181 -0.24 16.32 37.76
N ALA A 182 -1.05 15.28 37.87
CA ALA A 182 -1.17 14.46 39.07
C ALA A 182 0.17 13.81 39.48
N HIS A 183 0.92 13.27 38.51
CA HIS A 183 2.25 12.69 38.72
C HIS A 183 3.24 13.74 39.23
N SER A 184 3.18 14.99 38.72
CA SER A 184 4.00 16.10 39.24
C SER A 184 3.69 16.47 40.69
N MET A 185 2.45 16.18 41.14
CA MET A 185 2.00 16.33 42.52
C MET A 185 2.28 15.09 43.37
N GLY A 186 2.86 14.04 42.79
CA GLY A 186 3.18 12.78 43.47
C GLY A 186 1.97 11.86 43.65
N VAL A 187 0.90 12.02 42.85
CA VAL A 187 -0.32 11.21 42.94
C VAL A 187 -0.43 10.28 41.75
N LEU A 188 -0.68 8.99 41.97
CA LEU A 188 -1.06 8.01 40.94
C LEU A 188 -2.58 7.78 40.95
N HIS A 189 -3.18 7.60 39.77
CA HIS A 189 -4.63 7.39 39.66
C HIS A 189 -5.03 5.91 39.80
N ARG A 190 -4.33 4.99 39.12
CA ARG A 190 -4.52 3.53 39.15
C ARG A 190 -5.84 2.97 38.57
N ASP A 191 -6.72 3.78 37.99
CA ASP A 191 -7.98 3.28 37.39
C ASP A 191 -8.38 4.05 36.13
N ILE A 192 -7.44 4.25 35.21
CA ILE A 192 -7.71 4.93 33.93
C ILE A 192 -8.41 3.97 32.96
N LYS A 193 -9.60 4.37 32.53
CA LYS A 193 -10.47 3.66 31.58
C LYS A 193 -11.58 4.62 31.10
N PRO A 194 -12.28 4.33 30.00
CA PRO A 194 -13.31 5.23 29.48
C PRO A 194 -14.48 5.51 30.43
N ASP A 195 -14.82 4.62 31.37
CA ASP A 195 -15.88 4.87 32.36
C ASP A 195 -15.53 6.00 33.33
N ASN A 196 -14.23 6.22 33.59
CA ASN A 196 -13.73 7.24 34.52
C ASN A 196 -13.38 8.56 33.81
N VAL A 197 -13.79 8.72 32.56
CA VAL A 197 -13.61 9.95 31.79
C VAL A 197 -14.99 10.49 31.41
N MET A 198 -15.28 11.72 31.80
CA MET A 198 -16.54 12.40 31.49
C MET A 198 -16.33 13.40 30.35
N ILE A 199 -17.17 13.33 29.32
CA ILE A 199 -17.19 14.28 28.21
C ILE A 199 -18.36 15.25 28.41
N GLY A 200 -18.04 16.51 28.64
CA GLY A 200 -18.99 17.60 28.83
C GLY A 200 -19.70 18.02 27.54
N ALA A 201 -20.79 18.77 27.67
CA ALA A 201 -21.61 19.25 26.54
C ALA A 201 -20.89 20.25 25.62
N PHE A 202 -19.74 20.76 26.03
CA PHE A 202 -18.88 21.67 25.27
C PHE A 202 -17.49 21.06 25.03
N ASP A 203 -17.42 19.74 24.88
CA ASP A 203 -16.20 18.96 24.60
C ASP A 203 -15.11 19.05 25.69
N GLU A 204 -15.49 19.48 26.90
CA GLU A 204 -14.64 19.44 28.08
C GLU A 204 -14.39 17.99 28.50
N VAL A 205 -13.14 17.60 28.72
CA VAL A 205 -12.78 16.25 29.20
C VAL A 205 -12.40 16.31 30.67
N TYR A 206 -13.08 15.54 31.52
CA TYR A 206 -12.79 15.43 32.95
C TYR A 206 -12.44 14.00 33.33
N LEU A 207 -11.24 13.82 33.89
CA LEU A 207 -10.85 12.61 34.59
C LEU A 207 -11.47 12.62 36.00
N VAL A 208 -12.18 11.56 36.34
CA VAL A 208 -12.94 11.40 37.59
C VAL A 208 -12.54 10.11 38.32
N ASP A 209 -13.07 9.94 39.53
CA ASP A 209 -12.89 8.74 40.37
C ASP A 209 -11.45 8.47 40.83
N TRP A 210 -10.94 9.36 41.70
CA TRP A 210 -9.64 9.23 42.37
C TRP A 210 -9.69 8.32 43.60
N GLY A 211 -10.70 7.43 43.69
CA GLY A 211 -11.01 6.67 44.90
C GLY A 211 -9.89 5.74 45.36
N ILE A 212 -9.12 5.18 44.42
CA ILE A 212 -8.00 4.26 44.71
C ILE A 212 -6.61 4.89 44.52
N ALA A 213 -6.56 6.21 44.42
CA ALA A 213 -5.31 6.94 44.22
C ALA A 213 -4.32 6.72 45.37
N CYS A 214 -3.03 6.71 45.03
CA CYS A 214 -1.96 6.57 46.01
C CYS A 214 -0.86 7.61 45.79
N SER A 215 -0.08 7.85 46.84
CA SER A 215 1.01 8.82 46.85
C SER A 215 2.35 8.15 46.56
N LEU A 216 3.16 8.77 45.71
CA LEU A 216 4.58 8.47 45.54
C LEU A 216 5.36 8.86 46.81
N SER A 217 6.48 8.18 47.07
CA SER A 217 7.24 8.20 48.33
C SER A 217 7.65 9.58 48.85
N ASP A 218 7.79 10.55 47.95
CA ASP A 218 8.54 11.79 48.20
C ASP A 218 7.66 12.92 48.77
N ARG A 219 6.34 12.78 48.70
CA ARG A 219 5.38 13.73 49.27
C ARG A 219 4.39 13.00 50.15
N HIS A 220 4.26 13.40 51.41
CA HIS A 220 3.23 12.87 52.28
C HIS A 220 1.93 13.64 52.07
N ILE A 221 0.94 13.01 51.42
CA ILE A 221 -0.43 13.52 51.37
C ILE A 221 -1.23 12.86 52.49
N PRO A 222 -1.77 13.61 53.46
CA PRO A 222 -2.50 13.04 54.59
C PRO A 222 -3.65 12.14 54.15
N SER A 223 -3.75 10.97 54.79
CA SER A 223 -4.81 9.96 54.53
C SER A 223 -4.79 9.32 53.13
N VAL A 224 -3.75 9.57 52.31
CA VAL A 224 -3.53 8.88 51.04
C VAL A 224 -2.51 7.76 51.25
N PRO A 225 -2.80 6.51 50.82
CA PRO A 225 -1.86 5.40 50.97
C PRO A 225 -0.61 5.65 50.15
N ARG A 226 0.55 5.23 50.64
CA ARG A 226 1.78 5.22 49.84
C ARG A 226 1.72 4.08 48.84
N ALA A 227 2.24 4.31 47.64
CA ALA A 227 2.38 3.28 46.60
C ALA A 227 3.06 2.00 47.14
N SER A 228 4.19 2.16 47.84
CA SER A 228 4.93 1.06 48.50
C SER A 228 4.15 0.36 49.61
N GLY A 229 3.06 0.94 50.11
CA GLY A 229 2.18 0.34 51.11
C GLY A 229 0.99 -0.43 50.54
N VAL A 230 0.79 -0.41 49.21
CA VAL A 230 -0.29 -1.15 48.55
C VAL A 230 0.02 -2.66 48.62
N ARG A 231 -0.93 -3.45 49.13
CA ARG A 231 -0.80 -4.91 49.33
C ARG A 231 -1.98 -5.71 48.78
N HIS A 232 -3.00 -5.05 48.25
CA HIS A 232 -4.21 -5.66 47.71
C HIS A 232 -4.43 -5.21 46.26
N ILE A 233 -5.15 -6.02 45.49
CA ILE A 233 -5.51 -5.74 44.10
C ILE A 233 -6.70 -4.78 44.09
N GLU A 234 -6.51 -3.57 43.56
CA GLU A 234 -7.56 -2.55 43.41
C GLU A 234 -7.50 -1.95 42.01
N GLY A 235 -8.66 -1.59 41.46
CA GLY A 235 -8.84 -1.06 40.10
C GLY A 235 -9.67 -1.99 39.23
N THR A 236 -9.68 -1.75 37.91
CA THR A 236 -10.47 -2.52 36.96
C THR A 236 -9.62 -3.61 36.27
N PRO A 237 -9.81 -4.90 36.61
CA PRO A 237 -8.89 -5.98 36.21
C PRO A 237 -8.63 -6.08 34.70
N VAL A 238 -9.65 -5.79 33.87
CA VAL A 238 -9.52 -5.89 32.41
C VAL A 238 -8.58 -4.84 31.78
N TYR A 239 -8.16 -3.81 32.53
CA TYR A 239 -7.17 -2.80 32.12
C TYR A 239 -5.85 -2.88 32.89
N MET A 240 -5.78 -3.65 33.98
CA MET A 240 -4.68 -3.55 34.95
C MET A 240 -3.30 -3.80 34.38
N ALA A 241 -2.33 -3.00 34.86
CA ALA A 241 -0.92 -3.28 34.65
C ALA A 241 -0.47 -4.54 35.42
N PRO A 242 0.58 -5.25 34.95
CA PRO A 242 1.12 -6.44 35.63
C PRO A 242 1.44 -6.25 37.11
N GLU A 243 2.08 -5.13 37.46
CA GLU A 243 2.45 -4.82 38.83
C GLU A 243 1.24 -4.53 39.72
N MET A 244 0.12 -4.08 39.15
CA MET A 244 -1.15 -3.90 39.87
C MET A 244 -1.84 -5.25 40.10
N ALA A 245 -1.88 -6.11 39.08
CA ALA A 245 -2.41 -7.47 39.19
C ALA A 245 -1.60 -8.33 40.19
N ALA A 246 -0.30 -8.06 40.34
CA ALA A 246 0.56 -8.68 41.33
C ALA A 246 0.50 -8.04 42.74
N ALA A 247 -0.25 -6.95 42.92
CA ALA A 247 -0.23 -6.11 44.12
C ALA A 247 1.20 -5.70 44.56
N ALA A 248 2.08 -5.47 43.59
CA ALA A 248 3.49 -5.15 43.81
C ALA A 248 3.68 -3.64 44.03
N GLY A 249 3.27 -3.14 45.20
CA GLY A 249 3.27 -1.71 45.54
C GLY A 249 4.61 -0.97 45.31
N GLU A 250 5.75 -1.65 45.50
CA GLU A 250 7.09 -1.09 45.29
C GLU A 250 7.42 -0.81 43.80
N LEU A 251 6.67 -1.42 42.87
CA LEU A 251 6.82 -1.21 41.42
C LEU A 251 5.82 -0.19 40.87
N LEU A 252 4.86 0.27 41.69
CA LEU A 252 3.87 1.25 41.26
C LEU A 252 4.54 2.62 41.04
N GLY A 253 4.28 3.21 39.88
CA GLY A 253 4.81 4.51 39.50
C GLY A 253 4.02 5.14 38.36
N PRO A 254 4.47 6.29 37.82
CA PRO A 254 3.86 6.93 36.65
C PRO A 254 3.68 5.96 35.46
N ALA A 255 4.62 5.04 35.28
CA ALA A 255 4.58 4.00 34.25
C ALA A 255 3.39 3.02 34.40
N SER A 256 2.81 2.89 35.60
CA SER A 256 1.59 2.10 35.83
C SER A 256 0.37 2.80 35.23
N ASP A 257 0.22 4.11 35.39
CA ASP A 257 -0.86 4.87 34.74
C ASP A 257 -0.64 4.96 33.21
N VAL A 258 0.61 5.00 32.74
CA VAL A 258 0.94 4.89 31.30
C VAL A 258 0.46 3.57 30.71
N TYR A 259 0.55 2.47 31.46
CA TYR A 259 -0.03 1.20 31.02
C TYR A 259 -1.53 1.33 30.81
N LEU A 260 -2.24 1.96 31.74
CA LEU A 260 -3.68 2.13 31.66
C LEU A 260 -4.10 3.06 30.50
N LEU A 261 -3.28 4.08 30.17
CA LEU A 261 -3.42 4.86 28.93
C LEU A 261 -3.26 3.98 27.68
N GLY A 262 -2.26 3.10 27.68
CA GLY A 262 -2.05 2.12 26.62
C GLY A 262 -3.18 1.10 26.49
N ALA A 263 -3.73 0.62 27.61
CA ALA A 263 -4.87 -0.29 27.66
C ALA A 263 -6.15 0.39 27.16
N THR A 264 -6.36 1.66 27.48
CA THR A 264 -7.45 2.47 26.94
C THR A 264 -7.26 2.66 25.43
N LEU A 265 -6.05 2.98 24.97
CA LEU A 265 -5.74 3.07 23.54
C LEU A 265 -5.99 1.74 22.82
N HIS A 266 -5.64 0.60 23.45
CA HIS A 266 -5.92 -0.72 22.91
C HIS A 266 -7.42 -0.90 22.67
N GLU A 267 -8.27 -0.57 23.64
CA GLU A 267 -9.73 -0.66 23.48
C GLU A 267 -10.26 0.28 22.39
N LEU A 268 -9.69 1.47 22.24
CA LEU A 268 -10.06 2.35 21.11
C LEU A 268 -9.78 1.67 19.76
N LEU A 269 -8.64 1.00 19.65
CA LEU A 269 -8.19 0.31 18.44
C LEU A 269 -8.97 -0.98 18.15
N THR A 270 -9.33 -1.75 19.16
CA THR A 270 -9.88 -3.11 19.01
C THR A 270 -11.37 -3.21 19.33
N GLY A 271 -11.88 -2.29 20.14
CA GLY A 271 -13.24 -2.29 20.68
C GLY A 271 -13.41 -3.06 21.98
N GLU A 272 -12.38 -3.73 22.47
CA GLU A 272 -12.43 -4.50 23.71
C GLU A 272 -11.20 -4.21 24.58
N PRO A 273 -11.34 -4.20 25.92
CA PRO A 273 -10.19 -4.03 26.80
C PRO A 273 -9.23 -5.22 26.71
N PRO A 274 -7.93 -4.99 26.93
CA PRO A 274 -6.89 -5.95 26.56
C PRO A 274 -6.90 -7.27 27.34
N HIS A 275 -7.56 -7.31 28.50
CA HIS A 275 -7.58 -8.49 29.36
C HIS A 275 -8.99 -9.04 29.57
N LEU A 276 -9.95 -8.70 28.71
CA LEU A 276 -11.31 -9.25 28.77
C LEU A 276 -11.30 -10.79 28.70
N ARG A 277 -11.85 -11.44 29.73
CA ARG A 277 -12.03 -12.91 29.84
C ARG A 277 -13.32 -13.21 30.60
N ASP A 278 -13.78 -14.45 30.51
CA ASP A 278 -15.02 -14.90 31.16
C ASP A 278 -14.88 -15.03 32.68
N ASP A 279 -13.70 -15.43 33.19
CA ASP A 279 -13.43 -15.59 34.62
C ASP A 279 -12.42 -14.57 35.14
N ILE A 280 -12.66 -14.06 36.35
CA ILE A 280 -11.81 -13.05 36.99
C ILE A 280 -10.38 -13.53 37.24
N ARG A 281 -10.18 -14.81 37.54
CA ARG A 281 -8.83 -15.39 37.69
C ARG A 281 -8.11 -15.32 36.36
N ASP A 282 -8.77 -15.69 35.26
CA ASP A 282 -8.18 -15.66 33.93
C ASP A 282 -7.84 -14.23 33.49
N VAL A 283 -8.69 -13.25 33.83
CA VAL A 283 -8.40 -11.82 33.61
C VAL A 283 -7.12 -11.42 34.33
N LEU A 284 -7.00 -11.74 35.63
CA LEU A 284 -5.84 -11.37 36.45
C LEU A 284 -4.56 -12.09 36.01
N GLU A 285 -4.65 -13.38 35.65
CA GLU A 285 -3.55 -14.15 35.10
C GLU A 285 -3.06 -13.55 33.78
N HIS A 286 -3.99 -13.17 32.89
CA HIS A 286 -3.67 -12.53 31.62
C HIS A 286 -3.09 -11.12 31.80
N ALA A 287 -3.63 -10.31 32.72
CA ALA A 287 -3.10 -9.00 33.06
C ALA A 287 -1.68 -9.09 33.65
N PHE A 288 -1.41 -10.09 34.50
CA PHE A 288 -0.08 -10.34 35.04
C PHE A 288 0.92 -10.83 33.97
N ALA A 289 0.46 -11.66 33.03
CA ALA A 289 1.26 -12.13 31.91
C ALA A 289 1.62 -10.99 30.95
N SER A 290 0.63 -10.13 30.63
CA SER A 290 0.74 -8.96 29.74
C SER A 290 1.55 -9.26 28.49
N GLU A 291 1.07 -10.23 27.72
CA GLU A 291 1.63 -10.53 26.42
C GLU A 291 1.43 -9.32 25.48
N PRO A 292 2.46 -8.90 24.72
CA PRO A 292 2.34 -7.75 23.83
C PRO A 292 1.19 -7.94 22.82
N PRO A 293 0.23 -7.00 22.75
CA PRO A 293 -0.89 -7.14 21.83
C PRO A 293 -0.41 -7.09 20.38
N ARG A 294 -1.02 -7.89 19.51
CA ARG A 294 -0.77 -7.88 18.05
C ARG A 294 -1.95 -7.25 17.35
N TYR A 295 -1.70 -6.21 16.57
CA TYR A 295 -2.74 -5.51 15.82
C TYR A 295 -2.76 -5.96 14.36
N GLY A 296 -3.96 -6.00 13.78
CA GLY A 296 -4.18 -6.33 12.37
C GLY A 296 -3.81 -5.20 11.41
N PRO A 297 -3.92 -5.43 10.08
CA PRO A 297 -3.54 -4.45 9.05
C PRO A 297 -4.41 -3.19 9.02
N ASP A 298 -5.59 -3.24 9.65
CA ASP A 298 -6.57 -2.15 9.74
C ASP A 298 -6.20 -1.11 10.81
N VAL A 299 -5.28 -1.44 11.72
CA VAL A 299 -4.76 -0.52 12.72
C VAL A 299 -3.49 0.14 12.18
N PRO A 300 -3.35 1.49 12.27
CA PRO A 300 -2.11 2.16 11.92
C PRO A 300 -0.93 1.61 12.74
N ALA A 301 0.13 1.17 12.05
CA ALA A 301 1.24 0.44 12.67
C ALA A 301 1.93 1.24 13.80
N GLU A 302 2.09 2.55 13.61
CA GLU A 302 2.60 3.46 14.64
C GLU A 302 1.73 3.48 15.89
N LEU A 303 0.41 3.58 15.73
CA LEU A 303 -0.51 3.65 16.86
C LEU A 303 -0.56 2.31 17.62
N GLY A 304 -0.50 1.20 16.89
CA GLY A 304 -0.34 -0.12 17.48
C GLY A 304 1.00 -0.28 18.23
N ALA A 305 2.09 0.29 17.72
CA ALA A 305 3.39 0.28 18.39
C ALA A 305 3.39 1.14 19.67
N ILE A 306 2.70 2.29 19.66
CA ILE A 306 2.51 3.13 20.84
C ILE A 306 1.75 2.37 21.92
N ALA A 307 0.62 1.73 21.58
CA ALA A 307 -0.15 0.93 22.53
C ALA A 307 0.68 -0.24 23.10
N GLN A 308 1.39 -0.99 22.24
CA GLN A 308 2.29 -2.07 22.66
C GLN A 308 3.37 -1.60 23.62
N ARG A 309 4.04 -0.48 23.33
CA ARG A 309 5.09 0.08 24.20
C ARG A 309 4.52 0.53 25.53
N ALA A 310 3.39 1.26 25.52
CA ALA A 310 2.72 1.70 26.75
C ALA A 310 2.32 0.51 27.62
N MET A 311 1.88 -0.60 27.01
CA MET A 311 1.51 -1.84 27.68
C MET A 311 2.64 -2.85 27.85
N ALA A 312 3.92 -2.44 27.74
CA ALA A 312 5.02 -3.37 27.96
C ALA A 312 4.95 -3.99 29.36
N ARG A 313 5.20 -5.29 29.49
CA ARG A 313 5.08 -5.99 30.78
C ARG A 313 5.93 -5.35 31.88
N ASN A 314 7.17 -5.01 31.54
CA ASN A 314 8.10 -4.36 32.44
C ASN A 314 7.88 -2.82 32.40
N PRO A 315 7.62 -2.16 33.54
CA PRO A 315 7.39 -0.72 33.59
C PRO A 315 8.51 0.14 32.97
N TYR A 316 9.76 -0.33 33.02
CA TYR A 316 10.91 0.40 32.48
C TYR A 316 10.99 0.38 30.94
N ASP A 317 10.28 -0.53 30.28
CA ASP A 317 10.21 -0.61 28.81
C ASP A 317 9.10 0.28 28.23
N ARG A 318 8.28 0.91 29.09
CA ARG A 318 7.17 1.78 28.73
C ARG A 318 7.64 3.19 28.40
N PHE A 319 6.70 4.09 28.09
CA PHE A 319 7.00 5.52 28.09
C PHE A 319 7.32 5.97 29.53
N GLU A 320 8.32 6.83 29.67
CA GLU A 320 8.80 7.31 30.97
C GLU A 320 7.76 8.14 31.73
N SER A 321 6.79 8.73 31.02
CA SER A 321 5.76 9.59 31.59
C SER A 321 4.51 9.63 30.71
N ALA A 322 3.40 10.11 31.28
CA ALA A 322 2.19 10.42 30.51
C ALA A 322 2.43 11.51 29.45
N ALA A 323 3.41 12.41 29.66
CA ALA A 323 3.81 13.41 28.69
C ALA A 323 4.46 12.76 27.46
N ALA A 324 5.43 11.87 27.66
CA ALA A 324 6.10 11.15 26.58
C ALA A 324 5.13 10.26 25.78
N PHE A 325 4.12 9.68 26.44
CA PHE A 325 3.03 8.99 25.75
C PHE A 325 2.21 9.94 24.87
N ALA A 326 1.80 11.11 25.40
CA ALA A 326 1.04 12.10 24.65
C ALA A 326 1.83 12.67 23.45
N GLU A 327 3.14 12.90 23.61
CA GLU A 327 4.04 13.33 22.53
C GLU A 327 4.14 12.29 21.40
N ALA A 328 4.10 11.00 21.74
CA ALA A 328 4.07 9.93 20.73
C ALA A 328 2.75 9.95 19.94
N ILE A 329 1.62 10.25 20.59
CA ILE A 329 0.33 10.46 19.91
C ILE A 329 0.38 11.71 19.03
N ASP A 330 0.97 12.82 19.50
CA ASP A 330 1.14 14.04 18.69
C ASP A 330 1.98 13.77 17.44
N ALA A 331 3.09 13.04 17.59
CA ALA A 331 3.94 12.65 16.46
C ALA A 331 3.16 11.83 15.41
N PHE A 332 2.35 10.88 15.86
CA PHE A 332 1.46 10.14 14.97
C PHE A 332 0.43 11.05 14.27
N LEU A 333 -0.18 11.98 15.02
CA LEU A 333 -1.16 12.92 14.47
C LEU A 333 -0.56 13.88 13.44
N LEU A 334 0.73 14.22 13.53
CA LEU A 334 1.44 15.00 12.50
C LEU A 334 1.48 14.27 11.15
N HIS A 335 1.60 12.94 11.17
CA HIS A 335 1.66 12.12 9.96
C HIS A 335 0.28 11.57 9.55
N TRP A 336 -0.77 11.93 10.28
CA TRP A 336 -2.13 11.40 10.09
C TRP A 336 -2.63 11.49 8.64
N SER A 337 -2.52 12.65 8.01
CA SER A 337 -3.00 12.83 6.62
C SER A 337 -2.25 11.93 5.63
N SER A 338 -0.98 11.62 5.90
CA SER A 338 -0.21 10.67 5.09
C SER A 338 -0.76 9.25 5.25
N HIS A 339 -1.06 8.84 6.48
CA HIS A 339 -1.69 7.54 6.76
C HIS A 339 -3.05 7.39 6.08
N GLU A 340 -3.91 8.41 6.15
CA GLU A 340 -5.24 8.40 5.54
C GLU A 340 -5.17 8.24 4.01
N LEU A 341 -4.29 9.02 3.37
CA LEU A 341 -4.04 8.93 1.93
C LEU A 341 -3.44 7.58 1.53
N CYS A 342 -2.58 7.00 2.37
CA CYS A 342 -2.04 5.66 2.14
C CYS A 342 -3.17 4.60 2.13
N LEU A 343 -4.06 4.62 3.13
CA LEU A 343 -5.18 3.69 3.20
C LEU A 343 -6.15 3.85 2.03
N GLU A 344 -6.43 5.07 1.60
CA GLU A 344 -7.24 5.30 0.40
C GLU A 344 -6.55 4.75 -0.86
N GLY A 345 -5.24 4.96 -1.00
CA GLY A 345 -4.45 4.38 -2.07
C GLY A 345 -4.53 2.85 -2.11
N GLU A 346 -4.44 2.21 -0.94
CA GLU A 346 -4.58 0.75 -0.79
C GLU A 346 -5.99 0.26 -1.14
N ARG A 347 -7.05 0.94 -0.69
CA ARG A 347 -8.43 0.58 -1.06
C ARG A 347 -8.64 0.61 -2.57
N ARG A 348 -8.14 1.66 -3.24
CA ARG A 348 -8.23 1.80 -4.70
C ARG A 348 -7.40 0.75 -5.43
N ALA A 349 -6.20 0.44 -4.93
CA ALA A 349 -5.37 -0.63 -5.48
C ALA A 349 -6.05 -2.01 -5.36
N THR A 350 -6.65 -2.31 -4.22
CA THR A 350 -7.43 -3.56 -4.02
C THR A 350 -8.65 -3.62 -4.94
N ALA A 351 -9.35 -2.49 -5.13
CA ALA A 351 -10.46 -2.42 -6.08
C ALA A 351 -10.00 -2.68 -7.53
N LEU A 352 -8.82 -2.18 -7.90
CA LEU A 352 -8.20 -2.45 -9.20
C LEU A 352 -7.88 -3.94 -9.38
N GLU A 353 -7.33 -4.61 -8.35
CA GLU A 353 -7.05 -6.05 -8.38
C GLU A 353 -8.30 -6.91 -8.59
N ALA A 354 -9.46 -6.44 -8.13
CA ALA A 354 -10.72 -7.16 -8.26
C ALA A 354 -11.24 -7.20 -9.72
N ILE A 355 -10.77 -6.29 -10.60
CA ILE A 355 -11.21 -6.21 -12.00
C ILE A 355 -10.52 -7.30 -12.84
N ARG A 356 -11.32 -8.13 -13.52
CA ARG A 356 -10.80 -9.24 -14.35
C ARG A 356 -10.59 -8.80 -15.80
N ARG A 357 -9.74 -9.55 -16.50
CA ARG A 357 -9.34 -9.30 -17.90
C ARG A 357 -10.53 -9.26 -18.88
N GLU A 358 -11.60 -9.97 -18.59
CA GLU A 358 -12.76 -10.13 -19.50
C GLU A 358 -13.82 -9.05 -19.30
N ASP A 359 -13.67 -8.18 -18.29
CA ASP A 359 -14.75 -7.27 -17.89
C ASP A 359 -14.93 -6.08 -18.84
N GLY A 360 -13.97 -5.81 -19.76
CA GLY A 360 -14.04 -4.68 -20.69
C GLY A 360 -14.00 -3.29 -20.01
N ARG A 361 -13.60 -3.24 -18.73
CA ARG A 361 -13.62 -2.03 -17.87
C ARG A 361 -12.28 -1.27 -17.87
N GLU A 362 -11.68 -1.09 -19.04
CA GLU A 362 -10.33 -0.49 -19.16
C GLU A 362 -10.26 0.94 -18.59
N ALA A 363 -11.28 1.76 -18.87
CA ALA A 363 -11.34 3.14 -18.36
C ALA A 363 -11.40 3.21 -16.83
N GLU A 364 -12.01 2.21 -16.20
CA GLU A 364 -12.10 2.14 -14.74
C GLU A 364 -10.77 1.74 -14.11
N VAL A 365 -10.06 0.78 -14.72
CA VAL A 365 -8.70 0.41 -14.28
C VAL A 365 -7.76 1.62 -14.34
N GLU A 366 -7.80 2.39 -15.43
CA GLU A 366 -6.99 3.61 -15.57
C GLU A 366 -7.37 4.68 -14.53
N THR A 367 -8.67 4.82 -14.23
CA THR A 367 -9.17 5.75 -13.21
C THR A 367 -8.68 5.35 -11.81
N LEU A 368 -8.93 4.10 -11.39
CA LEU A 368 -8.49 3.57 -10.09
C LEU A 368 -6.98 3.63 -9.94
N PHE A 369 -6.22 3.33 -11.00
CA PHE A 369 -4.76 3.44 -10.98
C PHE A 369 -4.31 4.88 -10.72
N HIS A 370 -4.89 5.86 -11.42
CA HIS A 370 -4.52 7.26 -11.23
C HIS A 370 -4.90 7.79 -9.84
N GLU A 371 -6.09 7.44 -9.34
CA GLU A 371 -6.53 7.78 -7.99
C GLU A 371 -5.62 7.18 -6.92
N ALA A 372 -5.34 5.87 -7.00
CA ALA A 372 -4.44 5.18 -6.08
C ALA A 372 -3.03 5.79 -6.10
N ARG A 373 -2.49 6.01 -7.31
CA ARG A 373 -1.15 6.61 -7.49
C ARG A 373 -1.09 8.02 -6.93
N PHE A 374 -2.13 8.83 -7.14
CA PHE A 374 -2.22 10.17 -6.59
C PHE A 374 -2.23 10.14 -5.06
N ALA A 375 -3.04 9.26 -4.47
CA ALA A 375 -3.12 9.11 -3.02
C ALA A 375 -1.76 8.75 -2.40
N PHE A 376 -1.07 7.72 -2.93
CA PHE A 376 0.28 7.37 -2.46
C PHE A 376 1.29 8.50 -2.66
N ALA A 377 1.24 9.22 -3.79
CA ALA A 377 2.14 10.34 -4.03
C ALA A 377 1.92 11.51 -3.07
N GLN A 378 0.66 11.80 -2.70
CA GLN A 378 0.36 12.83 -1.69
C GLN A 378 0.76 12.36 -0.28
N ALA A 379 0.55 11.07 0.04
CA ALA A 379 0.99 10.48 1.30
C ALA A 379 2.50 10.66 1.49
N LEU A 380 3.31 10.31 0.47
CA LEU A 380 4.76 10.44 0.49
C LEU A 380 5.24 11.90 0.46
N ARG A 381 4.45 12.84 -0.07
CA ARG A 381 4.77 14.28 0.04
C ARG A 381 4.56 14.80 1.45
N GLY A 382 3.49 14.35 2.12
CA GLY A 382 3.22 14.72 3.50
C GLY A 382 4.19 14.08 4.49
N TRP A 383 4.63 12.86 4.20
CA TRP A 383 5.62 12.12 4.99
C TRP A 383 6.47 11.20 4.10
N PRO A 384 7.67 11.63 3.68
CA PRO A 384 8.55 10.87 2.77
C PRO A 384 9.00 9.52 3.31
N GLU A 385 9.09 9.36 4.63
CA GLU A 385 9.51 8.12 5.30
C GLU A 385 8.34 7.14 5.52
N ASN A 386 7.17 7.39 4.94
CA ASN A 386 6.03 6.46 5.00
C ASN A 386 6.31 5.18 4.18
N GLU A 387 6.94 4.19 4.82
CA GLU A 387 7.30 2.91 4.20
C GLU A 387 6.08 2.15 3.66
N ARG A 388 4.92 2.26 4.32
CA ARG A 388 3.68 1.61 3.88
C ARG A 388 3.17 2.20 2.57
N ALA A 389 3.19 3.53 2.45
CA ALA A 389 2.79 4.22 1.22
C ALA A 389 3.74 3.91 0.07
N GLU A 390 5.05 3.86 0.32
CA GLU A 390 6.05 3.50 -0.69
C GLU A 390 5.88 2.05 -1.15
N ALA A 391 5.70 1.11 -0.21
CA ALA A 391 5.41 -0.29 -0.53
C ALA A 391 4.09 -0.44 -1.31
N GLY A 392 3.05 0.30 -0.93
CA GLY A 392 1.77 0.35 -1.65
C GLY A 392 1.91 0.88 -3.07
N ARG A 393 2.67 1.97 -3.26
CA ARG A 393 2.99 2.55 -4.58
C ARG A 393 3.73 1.56 -5.47
N VAL A 394 4.72 0.85 -4.92
CA VAL A 394 5.47 -0.19 -5.64
C VAL A 394 4.54 -1.32 -6.07
N ARG A 395 3.71 -1.86 -5.16
CA ARG A 395 2.73 -2.91 -5.50
C ARG A 395 1.76 -2.48 -6.59
N LEU A 396 1.24 -1.25 -6.51
CA LEU A 396 0.34 -0.68 -7.53
C LEU A 396 1.00 -0.61 -8.91
N LEU A 397 2.27 -0.18 -8.98
CA LEU A 397 3.02 -0.14 -10.23
C LEU A 397 3.26 -1.56 -10.80
N GLU A 398 3.64 -2.53 -9.95
CA GLU A 398 3.79 -3.93 -10.37
C GLU A 398 2.48 -4.51 -10.93
N GLN A 399 1.34 -4.23 -10.28
CA GLN A 399 0.01 -4.63 -10.74
C GLN A 399 -0.33 -4.03 -12.11
N MET A 400 -0.08 -2.73 -12.28
CA MET A 400 -0.37 -2.04 -13.54
C MET A 400 0.55 -2.52 -14.67
N ILE A 401 1.83 -2.77 -14.40
CA ILE A 401 2.75 -3.40 -15.38
C ILE A 401 2.19 -4.75 -15.83
N ALA A 402 1.73 -5.60 -14.91
CA ALA A 402 1.14 -6.88 -15.25
C ALA A 402 -0.15 -6.73 -16.09
N PHE A 403 -0.98 -5.72 -15.81
CA PHE A 403 -2.16 -5.39 -16.59
C PHE A 403 -1.80 -4.94 -18.02
N GLU A 404 -0.83 -4.03 -18.17
CA GLU A 404 -0.35 -3.52 -19.46
C GLU A 404 0.22 -4.64 -20.35
N LEU A 405 1.01 -5.54 -19.76
CA LEU A 405 1.53 -6.72 -20.46
C LEU A 405 0.41 -7.64 -20.93
N ARG A 406 -0.65 -7.83 -20.12
CA ARG A 406 -1.81 -8.64 -20.49
C ARG A 406 -2.56 -8.01 -21.67
N ARG A 407 -2.78 -6.70 -21.70
CA ARG A 407 -3.50 -6.05 -22.82
C ARG A 407 -2.68 -5.90 -24.11
N GLY A 408 -1.41 -6.31 -24.10
CA GLY A 408 -0.53 -6.24 -25.27
C GLY A 408 0.10 -4.86 -25.48
N ALA A 409 0.26 -4.07 -24.41
CA ALA A 409 0.89 -2.76 -24.45
C ALA A 409 2.24 -2.73 -23.69
N PRO A 410 3.26 -3.50 -24.14
CA PRO A 410 4.52 -3.64 -23.41
C PRO A 410 5.36 -2.34 -23.36
N ARG A 411 5.15 -1.39 -24.28
CA ARG A 411 5.78 -0.06 -24.19
C ARG A 411 5.25 0.77 -23.02
N ALA A 412 3.96 0.68 -22.72
CA ALA A 412 3.36 1.30 -21.53
C ALA A 412 3.88 0.62 -20.25
N ALA A 413 3.95 -0.72 -20.25
CA ALA A 413 4.56 -1.50 -19.17
C ALA A 413 6.02 -1.06 -18.89
N ARG A 414 6.83 -0.82 -19.93
CA ARG A 414 8.20 -0.33 -19.80
C ARG A 414 8.27 1.08 -19.21
N ALA A 415 7.35 1.98 -19.56
CA ALA A 415 7.30 3.31 -18.98
C ALA A 415 6.98 3.29 -17.47
N LEU A 416 6.11 2.38 -17.04
CA LEU A 416 5.81 2.16 -15.62
C LEU A 416 6.98 1.52 -14.88
N LEU A 417 7.66 0.55 -15.49
CA LEU A 417 8.85 -0.10 -14.91
C LEU A 417 9.94 0.91 -14.53
N SER A 418 10.14 1.95 -15.36
CA SER A 418 11.13 3.01 -15.09
C SER A 418 10.84 3.89 -13.87
N GLN A 419 9.62 3.81 -13.31
CA GLN A 419 9.21 4.55 -12.10
C GLN A 419 9.40 3.74 -10.80
N LEU A 420 9.78 2.47 -10.90
CA LEU A 420 10.09 1.64 -9.75
C LEU A 420 11.49 1.95 -9.22
N PRO A 421 11.69 2.11 -7.89
CA PRO A 421 13.01 2.32 -7.31
C PRO A 421 13.93 1.11 -7.51
N SER A 422 13.36 -0.10 -7.43
CA SER A 422 14.04 -1.37 -7.69
C SER A 422 13.01 -2.38 -8.19
N ALA A 423 13.15 -2.82 -9.44
CA ALA A 423 12.29 -3.84 -10.00
C ALA A 423 12.88 -5.25 -9.79
N LYS A 424 12.01 -6.27 -9.66
CA LYS A 424 12.44 -7.67 -9.62
C LYS A 424 13.02 -8.06 -10.98
N ALA A 425 14.15 -8.76 -10.99
CA ALA A 425 14.83 -9.19 -12.22
C ALA A 425 13.90 -9.94 -13.19
N GLU A 426 13.04 -10.81 -12.65
CA GLU A 426 12.05 -11.54 -13.46
C GLU A 426 11.05 -10.60 -14.15
N LEU A 427 10.61 -9.53 -13.49
CA LEU A 427 9.66 -8.57 -14.06
C LEU A 427 10.34 -7.76 -15.17
N GLU A 428 11.58 -7.32 -14.96
CA GLU A 428 12.38 -6.61 -15.97
C GLU A 428 12.60 -7.47 -17.22
N GLU A 429 12.98 -8.74 -17.03
CA GLU A 429 13.17 -9.69 -18.13
C GLU A 429 11.87 -9.89 -18.91
N ARG A 430 10.74 -10.07 -18.21
CA ARG A 430 9.43 -10.25 -18.84
C ARG A 430 9.00 -9.04 -19.67
N VAL A 431 9.17 -7.82 -19.15
CA VAL A 431 8.84 -6.58 -19.88
C VAL A 431 9.75 -6.42 -21.10
N THR A 432 11.05 -6.63 -20.93
CA THR A 432 12.03 -6.51 -22.01
C THR A 432 11.74 -7.50 -23.13
N ALA A 433 11.53 -8.77 -22.80
CA ALA A 433 11.17 -9.82 -23.75
C ALA A 433 9.83 -9.54 -24.45
N ALA A 434 8.88 -8.87 -23.79
CA ALA A 434 7.61 -8.49 -24.41
C ALA A 434 7.76 -7.33 -25.40
N VAL A 435 8.57 -6.32 -25.08
CA VAL A 435 8.90 -5.22 -26.00
C VAL A 435 9.66 -5.73 -27.21
N GLU A 436 10.66 -6.59 -27.03
CA GLU A 436 11.42 -7.19 -28.13
C GLU A 436 10.54 -8.05 -29.05
N ARG A 437 9.60 -8.81 -28.48
CA ARG A 437 8.60 -9.55 -29.25
C ARG A 437 7.72 -8.62 -30.07
N GLN A 438 7.22 -7.52 -29.49
CA GLN A 438 6.41 -6.54 -30.23
C GLN A 438 7.23 -5.89 -31.35
N ASP A 439 8.45 -5.45 -31.08
CA ASP A 439 9.32 -4.83 -32.08
C ASP A 439 9.66 -5.82 -33.21
N THR A 440 9.80 -7.12 -32.89
CA THR A 440 9.99 -8.17 -33.91
C THR A 440 8.75 -8.33 -34.78
N ILE A 441 7.56 -8.40 -34.18
CA ILE A 441 6.29 -8.49 -34.91
C ILE A 441 6.09 -7.26 -35.82
N GLU A 442 6.35 -6.05 -35.31
CA GLU A 442 6.27 -4.81 -36.08
C GLU A 442 7.26 -4.82 -37.25
N ARG A 443 8.51 -5.27 -37.03
CA ARG A 443 9.51 -5.42 -38.09
C ARG A 443 9.12 -6.47 -39.14
N GLU A 444 8.50 -7.57 -38.73
CA GLU A 444 8.05 -8.62 -39.65
C GLU A 444 6.84 -8.18 -40.49
N ALA A 445 5.97 -7.35 -39.90
CA ALA A 445 4.75 -6.84 -40.52
C ALA A 445 4.99 -5.60 -41.41
N ASP A 446 6.10 -4.87 -41.26
CA ASP A 446 6.40 -3.68 -42.05
C ASP A 446 6.75 -4.02 -43.51
N PRO A 447 5.90 -3.65 -44.49
CA PRO A 447 6.15 -3.90 -45.89
C PRO A 447 7.23 -2.99 -46.48
N GLY A 448 7.59 -1.87 -45.84
CA GLY A 448 8.60 -0.92 -46.30
C GLY A 448 10.04 -1.35 -45.99
N LEU A 449 10.23 -2.17 -44.96
CA LEU A 449 11.55 -2.61 -44.51
C LEU A 449 12.27 -3.46 -45.59
N GLY A 450 13.44 -2.99 -46.03
CA GLY A 450 14.30 -3.67 -47.02
C GLY A 450 13.87 -3.50 -48.48
N ILE A 451 12.94 -2.58 -48.80
CA ILE A 451 12.44 -2.39 -50.17
C ILE A 451 13.53 -2.07 -51.19
N GLN A 452 14.48 -1.20 -50.84
CA GLN A 452 15.58 -0.82 -51.74
C GLN A 452 16.47 -2.02 -52.10
N GLU A 453 16.77 -2.88 -51.13
CA GLU A 453 17.60 -4.06 -51.34
C GLU A 453 16.84 -5.14 -52.14
N ARG A 454 15.53 -5.29 -51.92
CA ARG A 454 14.68 -6.14 -52.78
C ARG A 454 14.72 -5.68 -54.24
N LEU A 455 14.56 -4.37 -54.47
CA LEU A 455 14.54 -3.77 -55.79
C LEU A 455 15.86 -3.95 -56.52
N LYS A 456 16.99 -3.59 -55.89
CA LYS A 456 18.33 -3.77 -56.47
C LYS A 456 18.57 -5.21 -56.94
N ARG A 457 18.17 -6.20 -56.14
CA ARG A 457 18.31 -7.63 -56.50
C ARG A 457 17.41 -8.03 -57.65
N ILE A 458 16.13 -7.64 -57.62
CA ILE A 458 15.20 -7.94 -58.72
C ILE A 458 15.75 -7.36 -60.02
N TYR A 459 16.23 -6.11 -60.02
CA TYR A 459 16.83 -5.50 -61.21
C TYR A 459 18.14 -6.16 -61.63
N PHE A 460 19.02 -6.51 -60.69
CA PHE A 460 20.26 -7.20 -61.03
C PHE A 460 19.99 -8.56 -61.66
N GLY A 461 19.14 -9.38 -61.03
CA GLY A 461 18.74 -10.70 -61.56
C GLY A 461 18.07 -10.60 -62.92
N ALA A 462 17.14 -9.64 -63.09
CA ALA A 462 16.48 -9.38 -64.36
C ALA A 462 17.45 -8.89 -65.45
N THR A 463 18.42 -8.05 -65.11
CA THR A 463 19.42 -7.54 -66.06
C THR A 463 20.33 -8.66 -66.53
N VAL A 464 20.85 -9.48 -65.62
CA VAL A 464 21.69 -10.64 -65.96
C VAL A 464 20.88 -11.63 -66.80
N TRP A 465 19.62 -11.91 -66.44
CA TRP A 465 18.75 -12.79 -67.21
C TRP A 465 18.52 -12.26 -68.64
N THR A 466 18.26 -10.96 -68.78
CA THR A 466 18.05 -10.32 -70.07
C THR A 466 19.31 -10.40 -70.95
N ILE A 467 20.49 -10.12 -70.38
CA ILE A 467 21.77 -10.20 -71.10
C ILE A 467 22.01 -11.63 -71.58
N VAL A 468 21.83 -12.62 -70.70
CA VAL A 468 22.01 -14.04 -71.04
C VAL A 468 21.02 -14.49 -72.13
N ALA A 469 19.76 -14.08 -72.03
CA ALA A 469 18.74 -14.42 -73.03
C ALA A 469 19.03 -13.79 -74.41
N VAL A 470 19.44 -12.52 -74.45
CA VAL A 470 19.81 -11.84 -75.70
C VAL A 470 21.08 -12.45 -76.30
N ALA A 471 22.10 -12.71 -75.49
CA ALA A 471 23.33 -13.35 -75.94
C ALA A 471 23.06 -14.76 -76.50
N ALA A 472 22.20 -15.55 -75.83
CA ALA A 472 21.77 -16.86 -76.30
C ALA A 472 21.02 -16.77 -77.63
N GLY A 473 20.12 -15.79 -77.78
CA GLY A 473 19.40 -15.53 -79.04
C GLY A 473 20.33 -15.17 -80.20
N ILE A 474 21.27 -14.25 -79.98
CA ILE A 474 22.28 -13.85 -80.99
C ILE A 474 23.18 -15.03 -81.37
N SER A 475 23.65 -15.79 -80.38
CA SER A 475 24.51 -16.96 -80.59
C SER A 475 23.80 -18.06 -81.38
N SER A 476 22.51 -18.26 -81.12
CA SER A 476 21.69 -19.20 -81.87
C SER A 476 21.44 -18.74 -83.31
N ARG A 477 21.26 -17.44 -83.55
CA ARG A 477 20.96 -16.89 -84.89
C ARG A 477 22.17 -16.82 -85.81
N THR A 478 23.35 -16.57 -85.23
CA THR A 478 24.63 -16.52 -85.96
C THR A 478 25.18 -17.91 -86.28
N GLY A 479 24.52 -18.99 -85.82
CA GLY A 479 24.97 -20.37 -85.98
C GLY A 479 26.20 -20.71 -85.14
N PHE A 480 26.67 -19.77 -84.32
CA PHE A 480 27.86 -19.93 -83.48
C PHE A 480 27.63 -20.97 -82.37
N PHE A 481 26.41 -21.05 -81.84
CA PHE A 481 26.07 -22.00 -80.78
C PHE A 481 24.57 -22.35 -80.78
N VAL A 482 24.22 -23.64 -80.86
CA VAL A 482 22.83 -24.09 -80.78
C VAL A 482 22.42 -24.30 -79.32
N VAL A 483 21.47 -23.51 -78.85
CA VAL A 483 20.95 -23.61 -77.48
C VAL A 483 20.08 -24.86 -77.36
N THR A 484 20.36 -25.70 -76.36
CA THR A 484 19.61 -26.93 -76.08
C THR A 484 18.96 -26.84 -74.71
N HIS A 485 17.99 -27.71 -74.45
CA HIS A 485 17.31 -27.82 -73.16
C HIS A 485 18.30 -27.98 -71.98
N ARG A 486 19.41 -28.70 -72.21
CA ARG A 486 20.49 -28.88 -71.23
C ARG A 486 21.21 -27.57 -70.89
N HIS A 487 21.48 -26.73 -71.90
CA HIS A 487 22.12 -25.43 -71.69
C HIS A 487 21.25 -24.51 -70.83
N ILE A 488 19.93 -24.54 -71.04
CA ILE A 488 18.99 -23.73 -70.24
C ILE A 488 18.87 -24.25 -68.81
N GLY A 489 18.87 -25.59 -68.62
CA GLY A 489 18.94 -26.19 -67.29
C GLY A 489 20.21 -25.80 -66.51
N ILE A 490 21.38 -25.72 -67.18
CA ILE A 490 22.64 -25.26 -66.57
C ILE A 490 22.56 -23.79 -66.17
N VAL A 491 22.00 -22.93 -67.03
CA VAL A 491 21.77 -21.51 -66.68
C VAL A 491 20.83 -21.41 -65.48
N GLY A 492 19.73 -22.15 -65.47
CA GLY A 492 18.83 -22.24 -64.32
C GLY A 492 19.55 -22.66 -63.03
N ALA A 493 20.48 -23.61 -63.12
CA ALA A 493 21.28 -24.06 -61.98
C ALA A 493 22.23 -22.98 -61.47
N ALA A 494 22.88 -22.24 -62.37
CA ALA A 494 23.73 -21.11 -62.01
C ALA A 494 22.95 -20.01 -61.29
N PHE A 495 21.72 -19.70 -61.74
CA PHE A 495 20.84 -18.74 -61.06
C PHE A 495 20.29 -19.26 -59.73
N ALA A 496 19.98 -20.55 -59.61
CA ALA A 496 19.58 -21.16 -58.34
C ALA A 496 20.72 -21.08 -57.30
N VAL A 497 21.95 -21.41 -57.71
CA VAL A 497 23.16 -21.27 -56.88
C VAL A 497 23.43 -19.81 -56.52
N GLY A 498 23.34 -18.89 -57.48
CA GLY A 498 23.47 -17.46 -57.24
C GLY A 498 22.42 -16.92 -56.26
N SER A 499 21.19 -17.44 -56.32
CA SER A 499 20.12 -17.10 -55.37
C SER A 499 20.46 -17.56 -53.96
N ILE A 500 20.95 -18.80 -53.79
CA ILE A 500 21.43 -19.33 -52.50
C ILE A 500 22.59 -18.46 -51.96
N LEU A 501 23.61 -18.20 -52.77
CA LEU A 501 24.76 -17.40 -52.37
C LEU A 501 24.35 -15.98 -51.96
N SER A 502 23.37 -15.38 -52.64
CA SER A 502 22.82 -14.08 -52.28
C SER A 502 22.09 -14.11 -50.92
N MET A 503 21.36 -15.18 -50.61
CA MET A 503 20.70 -15.36 -49.31
C MET A 503 21.72 -15.52 -48.19
N ILE A 504 22.87 -16.14 -48.45
CA ILE A 504 23.96 -16.29 -47.48
C ILE A 504 24.68 -14.94 -47.28
N GLY A 505 25.09 -14.29 -48.37
CA GLY A 505 25.85 -13.03 -48.34
C GLY A 505 25.06 -11.85 -47.75
N TRP A 506 23.75 -11.79 -48.00
CA TRP A 506 22.86 -10.74 -47.51
C TRP A 506 21.80 -11.24 -46.52
N ARG A 507 22.10 -12.32 -45.77
CA ARG A 507 21.18 -12.94 -44.80
C ARG A 507 20.50 -11.93 -43.88
N ARG A 508 21.26 -10.93 -43.42
CA ARG A 508 20.80 -9.90 -42.48
C ARG A 508 19.77 -8.96 -43.09
N ALA A 509 19.74 -8.78 -44.41
CA ALA A 509 18.72 -7.97 -45.08
C ALA A 509 17.52 -8.83 -45.54
N MET A 510 17.81 -10.07 -45.97
CA MET A 510 16.84 -10.91 -46.70
C MET A 510 15.94 -11.78 -45.83
N LEU A 511 16.28 -11.99 -44.56
CA LEU A 511 15.47 -12.77 -43.63
C LEU A 511 14.71 -11.93 -42.60
N LEU A 512 14.89 -10.60 -42.63
CA LEU A 512 14.35 -9.63 -41.66
C LEU A 512 12.82 -9.57 -41.61
N SER A 513 12.14 -9.66 -42.75
CA SER A 513 10.68 -9.58 -42.83
C SER A 513 10.09 -10.79 -43.53
N ALA A 514 8.82 -11.10 -43.22
CA ALA A 514 8.11 -12.20 -43.87
C ALA A 514 8.07 -12.00 -45.40
N ALA A 515 7.84 -10.76 -45.86
CA ALA A 515 7.87 -10.42 -47.29
C ALA A 515 9.24 -10.70 -47.95
N ASN A 516 10.35 -10.37 -47.28
CA ASN A 516 11.69 -10.64 -47.81
C ASN A 516 11.99 -12.13 -47.92
N ARG A 517 11.55 -12.92 -46.91
CA ARG A 517 11.68 -14.37 -46.90
C ARG A 517 10.87 -14.99 -48.03
N THR A 518 9.59 -14.62 -48.16
CA THR A 518 8.70 -15.13 -49.22
C THR A 518 9.27 -14.86 -50.60
N ILE A 519 9.69 -13.64 -50.92
CA ILE A 519 10.29 -13.32 -52.23
C ILE A 519 11.55 -14.14 -52.48
N SER A 520 12.41 -14.29 -51.47
CA SER A 520 13.68 -15.02 -51.63
C SER A 520 13.45 -16.52 -51.85
N ILE A 521 12.50 -17.12 -51.13
CA ILE A 521 12.10 -18.52 -51.32
C ILE A 521 11.44 -18.70 -52.68
N THR A 522 10.53 -17.81 -53.09
CA THR A 522 9.88 -17.90 -54.40
C THR A 522 10.91 -17.82 -55.52
N ALA A 523 11.86 -16.89 -55.48
CA ALA A 523 12.91 -16.79 -56.48
C ALA A 523 13.73 -18.09 -56.59
N PHE A 524 14.12 -18.68 -55.46
CA PHE A 524 14.83 -19.97 -55.44
C PHE A 524 14.01 -21.11 -56.06
N VAL A 525 12.73 -21.25 -55.67
CA VAL A 525 11.83 -22.29 -56.19
C VAL A 525 11.65 -22.17 -57.71
N VAL A 526 11.55 -20.94 -58.23
CA VAL A 526 11.41 -20.68 -59.67
C VAL A 526 12.62 -21.18 -60.45
N PHE A 527 13.83 -20.88 -59.98
CA PHE A 527 15.04 -21.35 -60.66
C PHE A 527 15.27 -22.85 -60.49
N LEU A 528 14.92 -23.42 -59.33
CA LEU A 528 14.97 -24.86 -59.11
C LEU A 528 14.00 -25.60 -60.05
N TYR A 529 12.79 -25.07 -60.24
CA TYR A 529 11.85 -25.59 -61.24
C TYR A 529 12.46 -25.61 -62.64
N ALA A 530 13.18 -24.55 -63.03
CA ALA A 530 13.88 -24.50 -64.31
C ALA A 530 14.99 -25.57 -64.41
N VAL A 531 15.75 -25.83 -63.34
CA VAL A 531 16.79 -26.89 -63.34
C VAL A 531 16.21 -28.26 -63.66
N VAL A 532 15.01 -28.56 -63.17
CA VAL A 532 14.39 -29.88 -63.30
C VAL A 532 13.59 -30.01 -64.59
N MET A 533 12.76 -29.02 -64.91
CA MET A 533 11.82 -29.12 -66.04
C MET A 533 12.49 -29.06 -67.40
N TRP A 534 13.53 -28.23 -67.54
CA TRP A 534 14.17 -28.03 -68.84
C TRP A 534 14.83 -29.32 -69.38
N PRO A 535 15.68 -30.02 -68.61
CA PRO A 535 16.22 -31.31 -69.03
C PRO A 535 15.14 -32.37 -69.26
N LEU A 536 14.06 -32.36 -68.46
CA LEU A 536 12.94 -33.31 -68.58
C LEU A 536 12.20 -33.14 -69.92
N LEU A 537 11.88 -31.90 -70.30
CA LEU A 537 11.24 -31.60 -71.60
C LEU A 537 12.14 -32.02 -72.78
N GLY A 538 13.45 -31.82 -72.63
CA GLY A 538 14.42 -32.31 -73.61
C GLY A 538 14.45 -33.84 -73.71
N ALA A 539 14.38 -34.54 -72.57
CA ALA A 539 14.33 -36.00 -72.52
C ALA A 539 13.03 -36.57 -73.12
N LEU A 540 11.92 -35.84 -73.02
CA LEU A 540 10.63 -36.18 -73.61
C LEU A 540 10.55 -35.85 -75.11
N GLY A 541 11.62 -35.36 -75.73
CA GLY A 541 11.67 -35.06 -77.17
C GLY A 541 10.83 -33.86 -77.58
N VAL A 542 10.42 -33.01 -76.63
CA VAL A 542 9.64 -31.80 -76.95
C VAL A 542 10.54 -30.82 -77.70
N SER A 543 10.09 -30.35 -78.87
CA SER A 543 10.87 -29.42 -79.67
C SER A 543 10.91 -28.04 -79.01
N MET A 544 12.07 -27.36 -79.08
CA MET A 544 12.25 -26.00 -78.51
C MET A 544 11.18 -24.97 -78.96
N PRO A 545 10.71 -24.97 -80.23
CA PRO A 545 9.65 -24.07 -80.65
C PRO A 545 8.32 -24.30 -79.91
N ALA A 546 8.03 -25.54 -79.49
CA ALA A 546 6.80 -25.90 -78.77
C ALA A 546 6.90 -25.61 -77.25
N THR A 547 8.09 -25.60 -76.67
CA THR A 547 8.27 -25.28 -75.24
C THR A 547 8.15 -23.78 -74.94
N THR A 548 8.52 -22.93 -75.90
CA THR A 548 8.67 -21.47 -75.74
C THR A 548 7.44 -20.73 -75.18
N PRO A 549 6.19 -21.00 -75.60
CA PRO A 549 5.00 -20.31 -75.05
C PRO A 549 4.67 -20.70 -73.60
N VAL A 550 4.89 -21.97 -73.22
CA VAL A 550 4.67 -22.49 -71.86
C VAL A 550 5.65 -21.85 -70.87
N ILE A 551 6.86 -21.55 -71.34
CA ILE A 551 7.91 -20.85 -70.58
C ILE A 551 7.58 -19.37 -70.41
N ALA A 552 7.11 -18.70 -71.45
CA ALA A 552 6.74 -17.29 -71.39
C ALA A 552 5.63 -17.03 -70.36
N LEU A 553 4.66 -17.95 -70.29
CA LEU A 553 3.55 -17.90 -69.33
C LEU A 553 3.99 -18.34 -67.92
N GLY A 554 4.78 -19.42 -67.79
CA GLY A 554 5.21 -19.94 -66.49
C GLY A 554 6.23 -19.05 -65.77
N VAL A 555 7.29 -18.63 -66.46
CA VAL A 555 8.34 -17.76 -65.90
C VAL A 555 7.79 -16.34 -65.70
N GLY A 556 6.99 -15.83 -66.64
CA GLY A 556 6.34 -14.53 -66.52
C GLY A 556 5.38 -14.44 -65.32
N ALA A 557 4.53 -15.45 -65.10
CA ALA A 557 3.60 -15.48 -63.97
C ALA A 557 4.33 -15.59 -62.61
N LEU A 558 5.40 -16.37 -62.54
CA LEU A 558 6.16 -16.63 -61.31
C LEU A 558 7.09 -15.49 -60.90
N TRP A 559 7.60 -14.68 -61.83
CA TRP A 559 8.37 -13.46 -61.51
C TRP A 559 7.48 -12.30 -61.07
N VAL A 560 6.21 -12.28 -61.49
CA VAL A 560 5.28 -11.20 -61.19
C VAL A 560 4.50 -11.41 -59.89
N ALA A 561 4.19 -12.66 -59.53
CA ALA A 561 3.43 -12.97 -58.32
C ALA A 561 4.00 -12.34 -57.02
N PRO A 562 5.32 -12.29 -56.79
CA PRO A 562 5.89 -11.64 -55.60
C PRO A 562 5.82 -10.11 -55.63
N ILE A 563 5.79 -9.51 -56.83
CA ILE A 563 5.67 -8.06 -57.03
C ILE A 563 4.23 -7.61 -56.79
N ALA A 564 3.24 -8.39 -57.25
CA ALA A 564 1.82 -8.13 -57.04
C ALA A 564 1.41 -8.26 -55.55
N TYR A 565 2.06 -9.15 -54.79
CA TYR A 565 1.77 -9.37 -53.37
C TYR A 565 2.22 -8.20 -52.47
N VAL A 566 3.24 -7.41 -52.87
CA VAL A 566 3.88 -6.40 -52.01
C VAL A 566 3.28 -4.99 -52.14
N GLY A 567 2.45 -4.73 -53.16
CA GLY A 567 2.05 -3.35 -53.48
C GLY A 567 0.55 -3.03 -53.48
N ARG A 568 -0.37 -4.01 -53.40
CA ARG A 568 -1.81 -3.85 -53.73
C ARG A 568 -2.12 -3.26 -55.12
N ASP A 569 -1.10 -2.89 -55.88
CA ASP A 569 -1.16 -2.20 -57.16
C ASP A 569 -0.79 -3.17 -58.29
N TRP A 570 -1.74 -3.39 -59.20
CA TRP A 570 -1.54 -4.24 -60.37
C TRP A 570 -0.49 -3.63 -61.29
N ALA A 571 0.71 -4.21 -61.35
CA ALA A 571 1.65 -3.93 -62.42
C ALA A 571 1.07 -4.49 -63.74
N PRO A 572 1.11 -3.76 -64.88
CA PRO A 572 0.82 -4.27 -66.24
C PRO A 572 1.92 -5.13 -66.86
N VAL A 573 3.04 -5.36 -66.17
CA VAL A 573 4.09 -6.33 -66.54
C VAL A 573 3.57 -7.75 -66.89
N PRO A 574 2.68 -8.39 -66.12
CA PRO A 574 2.06 -9.66 -66.49
C PRO A 574 1.16 -9.53 -67.72
N LEU A 575 0.49 -8.39 -67.93
CA LEU A 575 -0.29 -8.13 -69.14
C LEU A 575 0.61 -8.11 -70.39
N GLY A 576 1.81 -7.54 -70.28
CA GLY A 576 2.82 -7.61 -71.34
C GLY A 576 3.21 -9.05 -71.67
N HIS A 577 3.54 -9.86 -70.67
CA HIS A 577 3.92 -11.27 -70.89
C HIS A 577 2.76 -12.10 -71.48
N LEU A 578 1.52 -11.82 -71.06
CA LEU A 578 0.30 -12.46 -71.58
C LEU A 578 -0.04 -12.05 -73.03
N LEU A 579 0.21 -10.80 -73.42
CA LEU A 579 -0.03 -10.30 -74.78
C LEU A 579 0.98 -10.82 -75.80
N ILE A 580 2.14 -11.30 -75.34
CA ILE A 580 3.26 -11.63 -76.22
C ILE A 580 3.36 -13.10 -76.55
N ALA A 581 2.85 -13.98 -75.69
CA ALA A 581 2.67 -15.39 -76.00
C ALA A 581 1.99 -15.61 -77.39
N PRO A 582 0.85 -14.95 -77.72
CA PRO A 582 0.25 -15.07 -79.05
C PRO A 582 1.08 -14.44 -80.18
N LEU A 583 1.77 -13.32 -79.95
CA LEU A 583 2.64 -12.68 -80.96
C LEU A 583 3.88 -13.53 -81.29
N THR A 584 4.45 -14.20 -80.30
CA THR A 584 5.58 -15.14 -80.49
C THR A 584 5.17 -16.42 -81.21
N TRP A 585 3.91 -16.84 -81.07
CA TRP A 585 3.36 -17.99 -81.82
C TRP A 585 3.14 -17.66 -83.30
N LEU A 586 2.73 -16.43 -83.62
CA LEU A 586 2.46 -15.97 -84.98
C LEU A 586 3.74 -15.64 -85.79
N LEU A 587 4.86 -15.32 -85.12
CA LEU A 587 6.12 -14.91 -85.74
C LEU A 587 7.32 -15.72 -85.22
N PRO A 588 7.42 -17.02 -85.53
CA PRO A 588 8.43 -17.93 -84.95
C PRO A 588 9.88 -17.51 -85.25
N ALA A 589 10.15 -16.80 -86.35
CA ALA A 589 11.48 -16.28 -86.67
C ALA A 589 11.97 -15.16 -85.71
N TYR A 590 11.06 -14.50 -84.98
CA TYR A 590 11.35 -13.35 -84.10
C TYR A 590 11.15 -13.66 -82.61
N HIS A 591 10.82 -14.92 -82.27
CA HIS A 591 10.46 -15.35 -80.92
C HIS A 591 11.44 -14.93 -79.81
N PHE A 592 12.74 -15.20 -79.95
CA PHE A 592 13.76 -14.84 -78.94
C PHE A 592 13.95 -13.32 -78.77
N GLU A 593 13.86 -12.56 -79.87
CA GLU A 593 14.04 -11.10 -79.83
C GLU A 593 12.86 -10.42 -79.15
N ILE A 594 11.63 -10.82 -79.50
CA ILE A 594 10.42 -10.30 -78.88
C ILE A 594 10.42 -10.63 -77.39
N PHE A 595 10.77 -11.86 -77.00
CA PHE A 595 10.83 -12.24 -75.59
C PHE A 595 11.87 -11.43 -74.79
N GLY A 596 13.08 -11.25 -75.32
CA GLY A 596 14.13 -10.46 -74.69
C GLY A 596 13.77 -8.97 -74.55
N VAL A 597 13.24 -8.36 -75.60
CA VAL A 597 12.81 -6.94 -75.62
C VAL A 597 11.70 -6.70 -74.61
N VAL A 598 10.75 -7.61 -74.52
CA VAL A 598 9.57 -7.45 -73.68
C VAL A 598 9.92 -7.66 -72.24
N SER A 599 10.69 -8.70 -71.94
CA SER A 599 11.21 -8.91 -70.61
C SER A 599 11.97 -7.65 -70.17
N GLY A 600 12.88 -7.13 -70.99
CA GLY A 600 13.60 -5.88 -70.70
C GLY A 600 12.69 -4.67 -70.45
N ALA A 601 11.72 -4.42 -71.34
CA ALA A 601 10.78 -3.30 -71.23
C ALA A 601 9.89 -3.39 -70.00
N ALA A 602 9.40 -4.59 -69.67
CA ALA A 602 8.55 -4.79 -68.51
C ALA A 602 9.31 -4.61 -67.18
N HIS A 603 10.57 -5.06 -67.12
CA HIS A 603 11.43 -4.82 -65.96
C HIS A 603 11.79 -3.33 -65.80
N LEU A 604 12.09 -2.64 -66.91
CA LEU A 604 12.36 -1.19 -66.90
C LEU A 604 11.13 -0.40 -66.44
N TRP A 605 9.94 -0.79 -66.92
CA TRP A 605 8.69 -0.15 -66.54
C TRP A 605 8.36 -0.36 -65.06
N ALA A 606 8.60 -1.56 -64.51
CA ALA A 606 8.52 -1.80 -63.07
C ALA A 606 9.48 -0.91 -62.27
N ALA A 607 10.70 -0.67 -62.76
CA ALA A 607 11.68 0.27 -62.18
C ALA A 607 11.17 1.69 -62.10
N VAL A 608 10.55 2.16 -63.18
CA VAL A 608 9.98 3.51 -63.24
C VAL A 608 8.79 3.65 -62.28
N ARG A 609 7.89 2.65 -62.20
CA ARG A 609 6.74 2.69 -61.29
C ARG A 609 7.15 2.64 -59.82
N MET A 610 8.07 1.75 -59.45
CA MET A 610 8.55 1.64 -58.06
C MET A 610 9.31 2.88 -57.60
N ARG A 611 10.04 3.57 -58.49
CA ARG A 611 10.65 4.87 -58.18
C ARG A 611 9.64 6.01 -58.01
N ARG A 612 8.47 5.94 -58.65
CA ARG A 612 7.45 7.01 -58.60
C ARG A 612 6.57 7.02 -57.34
N SER A 613 6.68 6.03 -56.45
CA SER A 613 5.78 5.88 -55.29
C SER A 613 6.19 6.65 -54.01
N ALA A 614 7.23 7.49 -54.03
CA ALA A 614 7.70 8.17 -52.80
C ALA A 614 7.41 9.68 -52.73
N ALA A 615 6.81 10.29 -53.76
CA ALA A 615 6.58 11.74 -53.73
C ALA A 615 5.46 12.17 -54.70
N ALA A 616 4.20 11.99 -54.29
CA ALA A 616 3.09 12.73 -54.90
C ALA A 616 1.87 12.70 -53.96
N ASN A 617 1.94 13.48 -52.87
CA ASN A 617 0.80 14.20 -52.30
C ASN A 617 1.26 15.14 -51.18
N LYS A 618 1.82 16.29 -51.56
CA LYS A 618 1.64 17.54 -50.83
C LYS A 618 1.30 18.62 -51.87
N ALA A 619 0.04 19.01 -51.88
CA ALA A 619 -0.47 20.14 -52.66
C ALA A 619 0.19 21.46 -52.21
N PRO A 620 0.29 22.48 -53.08
CA PRO A 620 0.91 23.75 -52.72
C PRO A 620 -0.02 24.58 -51.83
N ALA A 621 0.54 25.13 -50.75
CA ALA A 621 -0.10 26.18 -49.96
C ALA A 621 -0.20 27.46 -50.81
N SER A 622 -1.40 28.00 -50.85
CA SER A 622 -1.75 29.31 -51.41
C SER A 622 -1.03 30.44 -50.69
N VAL A 623 -0.47 31.36 -51.47
CA VAL A 623 -0.07 32.70 -51.04
C VAL A 623 -1.32 33.55 -50.83
N ALA A 624 -1.44 34.17 -49.66
CA ALA A 624 -2.23 35.38 -49.43
C ALA A 624 -1.51 36.26 -48.39
N SER A 625 -1.46 37.56 -48.69
CA SER A 625 -0.78 38.72 -48.08
C SER A 625 0.74 38.77 -48.21
#